data_AF-A2FAP3-F1
#
_entry.id   AF-A2FAP3-F1
#
_cell.length_a   1.000
_cell.length_b   1.000
_cell.length_c   1.000
_cell.angle_alpha   90.00
_cell.angle_beta   90.00
_cell.angle_gamma   90.00
#
_symmetry.space_group_name_H-M   'P 1'
#
loop_
_entity.id
_entity.type
_entity.pdbx_description
1 polymer ?
#
loop_
_entity_poly.entity_id
_entity_poly.type
_entity_poly.pdbx_seq_one_letter_code
_entity_poly.pdbx_strand_id
1 'polypeptide(L)'
;MDLNFEYIAAHIGDYIKNENFFDTFEIEDIKAIMKYSHLTADEYVSLLKQSHPTINASKLYTCTRNVNVTIQNFEEVVSILKSVKKYMKFNIFGGIVDFIKQKDKEFRDFTEEIKKLQAEIKTLQNQPQKFCQRNYSYSN
;
A
#
# COMPACT_ATOMS: atom_id res chain seq x y z
N MET A 1 -3.69 23.70 -28.58
CA MET A 1 -3.83 24.19 -27.19
C MET A 1 -2.82 23.41 -26.40
N ASP A 2 -1.83 24.08 -25.81
CA ASP A 2 -0.78 23.40 -25.05
C ASP A 2 -1.36 22.97 -23.70
N LEU A 3 -1.45 21.66 -23.48
CA LEU A 3 -1.89 21.09 -22.20
C LEU A 3 -0.82 21.38 -21.15
N ASN A 4 -1.22 21.96 -20.01
CA ASN A 4 -0.34 22.05 -18.85
C ASN A 4 -0.39 20.72 -18.08
N PHE A 5 0.52 19.81 -18.43
CA PHE A 5 0.56 18.47 -17.85
C PHE A 5 0.84 18.46 -16.35
N GLU A 6 1.62 19.41 -15.82
CA GLU A 6 1.88 19.51 -14.37
C GLU A 6 0.62 19.90 -13.62
N TYR A 7 -0.15 20.87 -14.15
CA TYR A 7 -1.44 21.24 -13.58
C TYR A 7 -2.42 20.07 -13.62
N ILE A 8 -2.56 19.41 -14.77
CA ILE A 8 -3.45 18.25 -14.91
C ILE A 8 -3.03 17.13 -13.93
N ALA A 9 -1.73 16.88 -13.80
CA ALA A 9 -1.20 15.89 -12.89
C ALA A 9 -1.50 16.22 -11.41
N ALA A 10 -1.47 17.49 -11.01
CA ALA A 10 -1.83 17.93 -9.67
C ALA A 10 -3.34 17.75 -9.37
N HIS A 11 -4.18 17.73 -10.41
CA HIS A 11 -5.63 17.54 -10.33
C HIS A 11 -6.09 16.17 -10.86
N ILE A 12 -5.18 15.21 -11.01
CA ILE A 12 -5.49 13.90 -11.63
C ILE A 12 -6.57 13.13 -10.86
N GLY A 13 -6.65 13.32 -9.54
CA GLY A 13 -7.65 12.69 -8.69
C GLY A 13 -9.09 12.98 -9.14
N ASP A 14 -9.37 14.17 -9.68
CA ASP A 14 -10.70 14.52 -10.18
C ASP A 14 -11.08 13.67 -11.41
N TYR A 15 -10.14 13.45 -12.33
CA TYR A 15 -10.35 12.63 -13.52
C TYR A 15 -10.47 11.13 -13.18
N ILE A 16 -9.69 10.66 -12.21
CA ILE A 16 -9.78 9.27 -11.72
C ILE A 16 -11.14 9.05 -11.03
N LYS A 17 -11.56 10.00 -10.18
CA LYS A 17 -12.85 9.93 -9.46
C LYS A 17 -14.04 9.97 -10.41
N ASN A 18 -13.95 10.73 -11.49
CA ASN A 18 -14.99 10.82 -12.51
C ASN A 18 -14.93 9.68 -13.54
N GLU A 19 -14.02 8.71 -13.38
CA GLU A 19 -13.82 7.55 -14.24
C GLU A 19 -13.64 7.90 -15.73
N ASN A 20 -13.12 9.09 -16.05
CA ASN A 20 -13.06 9.61 -17.42
C ASN A 20 -11.63 9.91 -17.91
N PHE A 21 -10.61 9.56 -17.12
CA PHE A 21 -9.22 9.92 -17.44
C PHE A 21 -8.77 9.36 -18.79
N PHE A 22 -9.07 8.09 -19.08
CA PHE A 22 -8.70 7.45 -20.35
C PHE A 22 -9.61 7.84 -21.52
N ASP A 23 -10.76 8.46 -21.26
CA ASP A 23 -11.66 9.00 -22.30
C ASP A 23 -11.33 10.45 -22.63
N THR A 24 -10.67 11.16 -21.70
CA THR A 24 -10.36 12.59 -21.83
C THR A 24 -9.02 12.82 -22.51
N PHE A 25 -8.04 11.96 -22.27
CA PHE A 25 -6.65 12.18 -22.70
C PHE A 25 -6.17 11.10 -23.65
N GLU A 26 -5.43 11.52 -24.68
CA GLU A 26 -4.73 10.62 -25.59
C GLU A 26 -3.56 9.91 -24.88
N ILE A 27 -3.10 8.80 -25.43
CA ILE A 27 -2.06 7.96 -24.80
C ILE A 27 -0.76 8.72 -24.51
N GLU A 28 -0.31 9.59 -25.42
CA GLU A 28 0.91 10.37 -25.22
C GLU A 28 0.73 11.44 -24.15
N ASP A 29 -0.46 12.05 -24.06
CA ASP A 29 -0.79 13.00 -23.00
C ASP A 29 -0.84 12.30 -21.65
N ILE A 30 -1.48 11.13 -21.57
CA ILE A 30 -1.50 10.30 -20.35
C ILE A 30 -0.08 10.02 -19.87
N LYS A 31 0.83 9.62 -20.78
CA LYS A 31 2.22 9.34 -20.44
C LYS A 31 2.94 10.57 -19.89
N ALA A 32 2.65 11.75 -20.44
CA ALA A 32 3.22 13.01 -19.96
C ALA A 32 2.65 13.39 -18.59
N ILE A 33 1.33 13.28 -18.39
CA ILE A 33 0.65 13.53 -17.12
C ILE A 33 1.20 12.59 -16.03
N MET A 34 1.27 11.28 -16.31
CA MET A 34 1.74 10.26 -15.37
C MET A 34 3.14 10.56 -14.83
N LYS A 35 4.02 11.16 -15.65
CA LYS A 35 5.37 11.53 -15.22
C LYS A 35 5.40 12.56 -14.08
N TYR A 36 4.39 13.44 -14.01
CA TYR A 36 4.28 14.46 -12.98
C TYR A 36 3.33 14.05 -11.84
N SER A 37 2.48 13.05 -12.08
CA SER A 37 1.49 12.58 -11.12
C SER A 37 2.09 11.88 -9.92
N HIS A 38 1.51 12.21 -8.77
CA HIS A 38 1.74 11.55 -7.49
C HIS A 38 0.40 11.00 -7.03
N LEU A 39 0.28 9.68 -6.95
CA LEU A 39 -0.96 9.00 -6.60
C LEU A 39 -0.83 8.30 -5.25
N THR A 40 -1.94 8.20 -4.54
CA THR A 40 -2.11 7.19 -3.50
C THR A 40 -2.25 5.80 -4.11
N ALA A 41 -2.06 4.75 -3.31
CA ALA A 41 -2.30 3.38 -3.75
C ALA A 41 -3.73 3.18 -4.29
N ASP A 42 -4.73 3.76 -3.63
CA ASP A 42 -6.15 3.65 -4.03
C ASP A 42 -6.45 4.35 -5.36
N GLU A 43 -5.89 5.54 -5.57
CA GLU A 43 -6.01 6.25 -6.84
C GLU A 43 -5.34 5.48 -7.98
N TYR A 44 -4.15 4.91 -7.74
CA TYR A 44 -3.47 4.09 -8.74
C TYR A 44 -4.27 2.82 -9.07
N VAL A 45 -4.79 2.11 -8.08
CA VAL A 45 -5.64 0.92 -8.29
C VAL A 45 -6.91 1.29 -9.06
N SER A 46 -7.53 2.42 -8.73
CA SER A 46 -8.73 2.93 -9.40
C SER A 46 -8.42 3.32 -10.85
N LEU A 47 -7.30 4.00 -11.10
CA LEU A 47 -6.79 4.31 -12.42
C LEU A 47 -6.63 3.05 -13.29
N LEU A 48 -6.01 1.99 -12.77
CA LEU A 48 -5.86 0.75 -13.53
C LEU A 48 -7.18 0.02 -13.76
N LYS A 49 -8.15 0.17 -12.85
CA LYS A 49 -9.48 -0.44 -13.01
C LYS A 49 -10.27 0.23 -14.14
N GLN A 50 -10.31 1.57 -14.17
CA GLN A 50 -11.03 2.32 -15.21
C GLN A 50 -10.42 2.11 -16.61
N SER A 51 -9.17 1.67 -16.72
CA SER A 51 -8.52 1.45 -18.01
C SER A 51 -8.96 0.15 -18.72
N HIS A 52 -9.63 -0.76 -18.01
CA HIS A 52 -9.92 -2.11 -18.51
C HIS A 52 -10.71 -2.17 -19.84
N PRO A 53 -11.73 -1.32 -20.08
CA PRO A 53 -12.47 -1.31 -21.33
C PRO A 53 -11.81 -0.47 -22.44
N THR A 54 -10.90 0.45 -22.11
CA THR A 54 -10.41 1.49 -23.03
C THR A 54 -9.05 1.19 -23.64
N ILE A 55 -8.18 0.47 -22.93
CA ILE A 55 -6.78 0.29 -23.32
C ILE A 55 -6.29 -1.13 -23.02
N ASN A 56 -5.48 -1.67 -23.93
CA ASN A 56 -4.86 -2.99 -23.71
C ASN A 56 -3.73 -2.93 -22.67
N ALA A 57 -3.41 -4.09 -22.09
CA ALA A 57 -2.43 -4.22 -21.01
C ALA A 57 -1.03 -3.66 -21.32
N SER A 58 -0.52 -3.84 -22.54
CA SER A 58 0.82 -3.37 -22.93
C SER A 58 0.88 -1.85 -23.04
N LYS A 59 -0.14 -1.26 -23.66
CA LYS A 59 -0.28 0.21 -23.75
C LYS A 59 -0.50 0.82 -22.36
N LEU A 60 -1.33 0.19 -21.53
CA LEU A 60 -1.56 0.61 -20.14
C LEU A 60 -0.25 0.67 -19.35
N TYR A 61 0.54 -0.41 -19.39
CA TYR A 61 1.86 -0.42 -18.76
C TYR A 61 2.75 0.72 -19.29
N THR A 62 2.79 0.91 -20.61
CA THR A 62 3.65 1.91 -21.23
C THR A 62 3.28 3.34 -20.85
N CYS A 63 1.99 3.67 -20.73
CA CYS A 63 1.56 5.03 -20.43
C CYS A 63 1.54 5.33 -18.92
N THR A 64 1.41 4.35 -18.02
CA THR A 64 1.37 4.60 -16.57
C THR A 64 2.67 4.30 -15.81
N ARG A 65 3.68 3.65 -16.41
CA ARG A 65 4.91 3.20 -15.72
C ARG A 65 5.76 4.27 -15.03
N ASN A 66 5.57 5.56 -15.34
CA ASN A 66 6.36 6.65 -14.79
C ASN A 66 5.70 7.35 -13.58
N VAL A 67 4.53 6.89 -13.17
CA VAL A 67 3.80 7.48 -12.04
C VAL A 67 4.50 7.21 -10.71
N ASN A 68 4.50 8.21 -9.83
CA ASN A 68 4.93 8.01 -8.45
C ASN A 68 3.72 7.60 -7.60
N VAL A 69 3.84 6.49 -6.86
CA VAL A 69 2.78 6.00 -5.98
C VAL A 69 3.27 6.03 -4.53
N THR A 70 2.56 6.76 -3.68
CA THR A 70 2.80 6.77 -2.24
C THR A 70 2.20 5.51 -1.64
N ILE A 71 3.02 4.78 -0.87
CA ILE A 71 2.66 3.52 -0.22
C ILE A 71 2.85 3.69 1.28
N GLN A 72 1.83 3.39 2.07
CA GLN A 72 1.82 3.58 3.52
C GLN A 72 1.90 2.27 4.31
N ASN A 73 1.50 1.13 3.71
CA ASN A 73 1.44 -0.16 4.42
C ASN A 73 1.53 -1.38 3.48
N PHE A 74 1.62 -2.58 4.06
CA PHE A 74 1.72 -3.83 3.30
C PHE A 74 0.46 -4.16 2.49
N GLU A 75 -0.72 -3.78 2.98
CA GLU A 75 -1.98 -4.06 2.27
C GLU A 75 -2.04 -3.29 0.95
N GLU A 76 -1.56 -2.05 0.94
CA GLU A 76 -1.43 -1.22 -0.26
C GLU A 76 -0.46 -1.83 -1.29
N VAL A 77 0.70 -2.34 -0.85
CA VAL A 77 1.62 -3.07 -1.73
C VAL A 77 0.92 -4.25 -2.39
N VAL A 78 0.20 -5.05 -1.60
CA VAL A 78 -0.53 -6.22 -2.10
C VAL A 78 -1.63 -5.80 -3.08
N SER A 79 -2.36 -4.72 -2.81
CA SER A 79 -3.40 -4.18 -3.68
C SER A 79 -2.85 -3.69 -5.01
N ILE A 80 -1.73 -2.97 -5.00
CA ILE A 80 -1.02 -2.53 -6.20
C ILE A 80 -0.60 -3.75 -7.03
N LEU A 81 0.12 -4.72 -6.45
CA LEU A 81 0.60 -5.89 -7.18
C LEU A 81 -0.53 -6.73 -7.78
N LYS A 82 -1.64 -6.89 -7.04
CA LYS A 82 -2.86 -7.56 -7.55
C LYS A 82 -3.47 -6.80 -8.72
N SER A 83 -3.56 -5.47 -8.64
CA SER A 83 -4.11 -4.64 -9.71
C SER A 83 -3.25 -4.73 -10.98
N VAL A 84 -1.92 -4.65 -10.85
CA VAL A 84 -1.00 -4.78 -11.98
C VAL A 84 -1.07 -6.18 -12.59
N LYS A 85 -1.12 -7.25 -11.77
CA LYS A 85 -1.38 -8.61 -12.25
C LYS A 85 -2.67 -8.68 -13.09
N LYS A 86 -3.77 -8.11 -12.58
CA LYS A 86 -5.10 -8.20 -13.18
C LYS A 86 -5.21 -7.43 -14.50
N TYR A 87 -4.80 -6.15 -14.48
CA TYR A 87 -5.05 -5.20 -15.56
C TYR A 87 -3.88 -5.14 -16.57
N MET A 88 -2.64 -5.34 -16.13
CA MET A 88 -1.46 -5.37 -17.02
C MET A 88 -0.96 -6.79 -17.35
N LYS A 89 -1.57 -7.85 -16.80
CA LYS A 89 -1.24 -9.26 -17.08
C LYS A 89 0.14 -9.72 -16.58
N PHE A 90 0.71 -9.04 -15.57
CA PHE A 90 1.96 -9.45 -14.93
C PHE A 90 1.72 -10.63 -13.96
N ASN A 91 1.58 -11.83 -14.50
CA ASN A 91 1.29 -13.04 -13.71
C ASN A 91 2.37 -13.36 -12.66
N ILE A 92 3.61 -12.92 -12.88
CA ILE A 92 4.73 -13.04 -11.92
C ILE A 92 4.42 -12.44 -10.54
N PHE A 93 3.56 -11.42 -10.48
CA PHE A 93 3.18 -10.80 -9.22
C PHE A 93 2.28 -11.68 -8.35
N GLY A 94 1.74 -12.79 -8.88
CA GLY A 94 1.03 -13.78 -8.07
C GLY A 94 1.91 -14.35 -6.97
N GLY A 95 3.06 -14.93 -7.34
CA GLY A 95 3.99 -15.51 -6.37
C GLY A 95 4.59 -14.47 -5.41
N ILE A 96 4.81 -13.24 -5.88
CA ILE A 96 5.28 -12.13 -5.03
C ILE A 96 4.22 -11.75 -3.99
N VAL A 97 2.94 -11.67 -4.37
CA VAL A 97 1.84 -11.42 -3.42
C VAL A 97 1.76 -12.53 -2.37
N ASP A 98 1.90 -13.78 -2.78
CA ASP A 98 1.85 -14.91 -1.84
C ASP A 98 3.02 -14.89 -0.87
N PHE A 99 4.24 -14.59 -1.35
CA PHE A 99 5.42 -14.40 -0.51
C PHE A 99 5.25 -13.26 0.50
N ILE A 100 4.77 -12.09 0.05
CA ILE A 100 4.56 -10.93 0.93
C ILE A 100 3.55 -11.27 2.03
N LYS A 101 2.43 -11.91 1.69
CA LYS A 101 1.43 -12.33 2.69
C LYS A 101 1.98 -13.33 3.70
N GLN A 102 2.81 -14.27 3.25
CA GLN A 102 3.46 -15.22 4.15
C GLN A 102 4.37 -14.48 5.14
N LYS A 103 5.22 -13.57 4.65
CA LYS A 103 6.12 -12.80 5.51
C LYS A 103 5.38 -11.87 6.46
N ASP A 104 4.34 -11.21 5.99
CA ASP A 104 3.46 -10.37 6.80
C ASP A 104 2.79 -11.17 7.95
N LYS A 105 2.37 -12.42 7.68
CA LYS A 105 1.91 -13.32 8.74
C LYS A 105 3.02 -13.67 9.73
N GLU A 106 4.19 -14.11 9.27
CA GLU A 106 5.34 -14.43 10.13
C GLU A 106 5.72 -13.24 11.02
N PHE A 107 5.71 -12.01 10.48
CA PHE A 107 5.97 -10.79 11.25
C PHE A 107 4.93 -10.52 12.34
N ARG A 108 3.64 -10.75 12.07
CA ARG A 108 2.59 -10.64 13.08
C ARG A 108 2.77 -11.67 14.19
N ASP A 109 3.01 -12.93 13.83
CA ASP A 109 3.21 -14.02 14.78
C ASP A 109 4.39 -13.70 15.73
N PHE A 110 5.51 -13.23 15.19
CA PHE A 110 6.65 -12.77 16.01
C PHE A 110 6.31 -11.56 16.90
N THR A 111 5.53 -10.60 16.39
CA THR A 111 5.12 -9.43 17.16
C THR A 111 4.24 -9.84 18.36
N GLU A 112 3.35 -10.81 18.17
CA GLU A 112 2.52 -11.35 19.25
C GLU A 112 3.35 -12.10 20.29
N GLU A 113 4.31 -12.92 19.86
CA GLU A 113 5.23 -13.62 20.76
C GLU A 113 6.07 -12.63 21.59
N ILE A 114 6.61 -11.59 20.96
CA ILE A 114 7.34 -10.52 21.67
C ILE A 114 6.45 -9.84 22.71
N LYS A 115 5.20 -9.49 22.37
CA LYS A 115 4.27 -8.88 23.31
C LYS A 115 3.98 -9.79 24.51
N LYS A 116 3.82 -11.09 24.26
CA LYS A 116 3.60 -12.09 25.31
C LYS A 116 4.80 -12.18 26.25
N LEU A 117 6.00 -12.32 25.70
CA LEU A 117 7.25 -12.38 26.48
C LEU A 117 7.46 -11.10 27.31
N GLN A 118 7.17 -9.92 26.75
CA GLN A 118 7.23 -8.66 27.47
C GLN A 118 6.24 -8.59 28.65
N ALA A 119 5.04 -9.16 28.49
CA ALA A 119 4.06 -9.23 29.57
C ALA A 119 4.54 -10.17 30.69
N GLU A 120 5.10 -11.34 30.34
CA GLU A 120 5.67 -12.29 31.31
C GLU A 120 6.86 -11.69 32.07
N ILE A 121 7.75 -10.97 31.39
CA ILE A 121 8.86 -10.26 32.05
C ILE A 121 8.34 -9.23 33.06
N LYS A 122 7.33 -8.43 32.67
CA LYS A 122 6.73 -7.43 33.58
C LYS A 122 6.07 -8.06 34.79
N THR A 123 5.39 -9.21 34.65
CA THR A 123 4.77 -9.89 35.79
C THR A 123 5.83 -10.41 36.75
N LEU A 124 6.90 -11.03 36.23
CA LEU A 124 8.03 -11.53 37.02
C LEU A 124 8.78 -10.39 37.74
N GLN A 125 9.00 -9.25 37.09
CA GLN A 125 9.65 -8.08 37.71
C GLN A 125 8.82 -7.43 38.83
N ASN A 126 7.48 -7.52 38.75
CA ASN A 126 6.59 -6.96 39.78
C ASN A 126 6.38 -7.90 40.99
N GLN A 127 6.75 -9.18 40.89
CA GLN A 127 6.73 -10.12 42.02
C GLN A 127 7.72 -9.76 43.15
N PRO A 128 9.00 -9.41 42.90
CA PRO A 128 9.93 -9.05 43.97
C PRO A 128 9.51 -7.79 44.75
N GLN A 129 8.83 -6.82 44.12
CA GLN A 129 8.27 -5.66 44.84
C GLN A 129 7.15 -6.04 45.83
N LYS A 130 6.33 -7.05 45.51
CA LYS A 130 5.25 -7.52 46.39
C LYS A 130 5.77 -8.32 47.60
N PHE A 131 6.88 -9.04 47.45
CA PHE A 131 7.51 -9.75 48.56
C PHE A 131 8.19 -8.78 49.55
N CYS A 132 8.83 -7.72 49.06
CA CYS A 132 9.40 -6.70 49.94
C CYS A 132 8.31 -5.91 50.71
N GLN A 133 7.20 -5.53 50.08
CA GLN A 133 6.13 -4.76 50.76
C GLN A 133 5.30 -5.56 51.77
N ARG A 134 5.11 -6.88 51.57
CA ARG A 134 4.41 -7.73 52.54
C ARG A 134 5.20 -7.90 53.84
N ASN A 135 6.52 -8.04 53.77
CA ASN A 135 7.31 -8.29 54.96
C ASN A 135 7.39 -7.09 55.91
N TYR A 136 7.21 -5.85 55.43
CA TYR A 136 7.14 -4.65 56.29
C TYR A 136 5.77 -4.42 56.96
N SER A 137 4.70 -5.07 56.49
CA SER A 137 3.34 -4.90 57.06
C SER A 137 3.00 -5.93 58.14
N TYR A 138 3.80 -6.98 58.30
CA TYR A 138 3.65 -8.00 59.37
C TYR A 138 4.65 -7.84 60.54
N SER A 139 5.47 -6.78 60.55
CA SER A 139 6.50 -6.54 61.58
C SER A 139 6.22 -5.31 62.48
N ASN A 140 5.00 -4.78 62.46
CA ASN A 140 4.53 -3.73 63.39
C ASN A 140 3.35 -4.24 64.22
#